data_AF-A0AAW5A9I4-F1
#
_entry.id   AF-A0AAW5A9I4-F1
#
_cell.length_a   1.000
_cell.length_b   1.000
_cell.length_c   1.000
_cell.angle_alpha   90.00
_cell.angle_beta   90.00
_cell.angle_gamma   90.00
#
_symmetry.space_group_name_H-M   'P 1'
#
loop_
_entity.id
_entity.type
_entity.pdbx_description
1 polymer ?
#
loop_
_entity_poly.entity_id
_entity_poly.type
_entity_poly.pdbx_seq_one_letter_code
_entity_poly.pdbx_strand_id
1 'polypeptide(L)'
;MQCSVDNCEREATYKAAQLCQMHYFRVRRNGTVVKTPIGRALRYVTPNGYITLYKPGHPLSNKTNCVFEHRFVMWPIVGPDCRPCELCSKPQTWATCHVDHIDDNRQNNSPTNLRILCRGCNVKRGFRPESHEFRSKVGLIEFEGKRDTSTNWARDPRVKVSGNTIRLRKAAGMTDAEALFSEKVTHNGRRKAPAPRKTNHKHERSNAVAITIEGVTMSAAEWSRTDGVVVTENTIINRVRSGWDPVEALITPGRQRPIADEAIKATYRAKTRELKKGQAA
;
A
#
# COMPACT_ATOMS: atom_id res chain seq x y z
N MET A 1 15.96 -44.96 -46.54
CA MET A 1 15.65 -44.04 -47.68
C MET A 1 15.74 -42.61 -47.17
N GLN A 2 16.39 -41.70 -47.91
CA GLN A 2 16.58 -40.31 -47.50
C GLN A 2 15.39 -39.44 -47.90
N CYS A 3 15.26 -38.28 -47.24
CA CYS A 3 14.26 -37.28 -47.57
C CYS A 3 14.49 -36.75 -48.99
N SER A 4 13.43 -36.61 -49.78
CA SER A 4 13.46 -36.15 -51.17
C SER A 4 13.68 -34.63 -51.34
N VAL A 5 14.10 -33.93 -50.29
CA VAL A 5 14.30 -32.47 -50.32
C VAL A 5 15.79 -32.19 -50.48
N ASP A 6 16.15 -31.34 -51.44
CA ASP A 6 17.54 -30.98 -51.72
C ASP A 6 18.29 -30.55 -50.47
N ASN A 7 19.51 -31.09 -50.30
CA ASN A 7 20.37 -30.89 -49.14
C ASN A 7 19.75 -31.32 -47.79
N CYS A 8 18.83 -32.29 -47.79
CA CYS A 8 18.29 -32.89 -46.56
C CYS A 8 18.81 -34.32 -46.35
N GLU A 9 19.81 -34.46 -45.48
CA GLU A 9 20.43 -35.76 -45.14
C GLU A 9 19.58 -36.61 -44.17
N ARG A 10 18.39 -36.15 -43.78
CA ARG A 10 17.53 -36.86 -42.82
C ARG A 10 16.82 -38.03 -43.49
N GLU A 11 16.64 -39.11 -42.74
CA GLU A 11 15.84 -40.24 -43.20
C GLU A 11 14.36 -39.88 -43.39
N ALA A 12 13.74 -40.48 -44.41
CA ALA A 12 12.32 -40.28 -44.65
C ALA A 12 11.49 -41.12 -43.66
N THR A 13 11.00 -40.47 -42.60
CA THR A 13 10.05 -41.04 -41.65
C THR A 13 8.74 -41.45 -42.33
N TYR A 14 8.31 -40.67 -43.33
CA TYR A 14 7.08 -40.91 -44.09
C TYR A 14 7.43 -41.49 -45.46
N LYS A 15 7.61 -42.82 -45.51
CA LYS A 15 8.14 -43.54 -46.68
C LYS A 15 7.34 -43.30 -47.97
N ALA A 16 6.01 -43.30 -47.90
CA ALA A 16 5.14 -43.08 -49.06
C ALA A 16 5.27 -41.66 -49.65
N ALA A 17 5.54 -40.67 -48.80
CA ALA A 17 5.76 -39.29 -49.24
C ALA A 17 7.24 -38.99 -49.53
N GLN A 18 8.15 -39.92 -49.21
CA GLN A 18 9.61 -39.73 -49.26
C GLN A 18 10.12 -38.51 -48.46
N LEU A 19 9.40 -38.10 -47.41
CA LEU A 19 9.75 -36.92 -46.61
C LEU A 19 10.16 -37.30 -45.18
N CYS A 20 11.15 -36.57 -44.63
CA CYS A 20 11.40 -36.58 -43.19
C CYS A 20 10.23 -35.94 -42.44
N GLN A 21 10.12 -36.23 -41.14
CA GLN A 21 9.04 -35.71 -40.30
C GLN A 21 8.86 -34.18 -40.39
N MET A 22 9.96 -33.43 -40.41
CA MET A 22 9.92 -31.97 -40.53
C MET A 22 9.32 -31.51 -41.87
N HIS A 23 9.76 -32.07 -43.00
CA HIS A 23 9.27 -31.66 -44.32
C HIS A 23 7.83 -32.13 -44.56
N TYR A 24 7.47 -33.33 -44.10
CA TYR A 24 6.09 -33.82 -44.15
C TYR A 24 5.13 -32.87 -43.41
N PHE A 25 5.46 -32.45 -42.18
CA PHE A 25 4.63 -31.50 -41.44
C PHE A 25 4.60 -30.09 -42.05
N ARG A 26 5.66 -29.67 -42.75
CA ARG A 26 5.68 -28.39 -43.48
C ARG A 26 4.72 -28.43 -44.67
N VAL A 27 4.76 -29.49 -45.47
CA VAL A 27 3.82 -29.69 -46.58
C VAL A 27 2.39 -29.73 -46.08
N ARG A 28 2.11 -30.43 -44.96
CA ARG A 28 0.77 -30.44 -44.36
C ARG A 28 0.28 -29.06 -43.89
N ARG A 29 1.16 -28.16 -43.45
CA ARG A 29 0.78 -26.83 -42.95
C ARG A 29 0.72 -25.77 -44.05
N ASN A 30 1.70 -25.78 -44.94
CA ASN A 30 1.95 -24.66 -45.86
C ASN A 30 1.81 -25.07 -47.33
N GLY A 31 1.58 -26.36 -47.63
CA GLY A 31 1.55 -26.90 -49.00
C GLY A 31 2.93 -27.02 -49.66
N THR A 32 4.02 -26.65 -48.96
CA THR A 32 5.38 -26.61 -49.50
C THR A 32 6.41 -27.08 -48.47
N VAL A 33 7.50 -27.66 -48.97
CA VAL A 33 8.68 -28.06 -48.16
C VAL A 33 9.54 -26.86 -47.77
N VAL A 34 9.41 -25.74 -48.50
CA VAL A 34 10.17 -24.51 -48.28
C VAL A 34 9.77 -23.92 -46.94
N LYS A 35 10.78 -23.49 -46.17
CA LYS A 35 10.54 -22.69 -44.97
C LYS A 35 9.98 -21.35 -45.39
N THR A 36 8.68 -21.15 -45.19
CA THR A 36 8.08 -19.81 -45.26
C THR A 36 8.90 -18.90 -44.33
N PRO A 37 9.51 -17.83 -44.85
CA PRO A 37 10.17 -16.87 -44.01
C PRO A 37 9.12 -16.33 -43.06
N ILE A 38 9.29 -16.56 -41.76
CA ILE A 38 8.55 -15.79 -40.75
C ILE A 38 9.25 -14.42 -40.74
N GLY A 39 9.00 -13.61 -41.77
CA GLY A 39 9.37 -12.22 -41.76
C GLY A 39 8.52 -11.55 -40.69
N ARG A 40 9.14 -10.92 -39.70
CA ARG A 40 8.40 -9.99 -38.84
C ARG A 40 7.78 -8.94 -39.76
N ALA A 41 6.47 -8.76 -39.66
CA ALA A 41 5.79 -7.70 -40.39
C ALA A 41 6.49 -6.37 -40.08
N LEU A 42 6.94 -5.67 -41.12
CA LEU A 42 7.67 -4.40 -40.99
C LEU A 42 6.83 -3.35 -40.25
N ARG A 43 5.51 -3.47 -40.38
CA ARG A 43 4.49 -2.64 -39.73
C ARG A 43 3.31 -3.53 -39.37
N TYR A 44 2.89 -3.53 -38.11
CA TYR A 44 1.71 -4.27 -37.68
C TYR A 44 0.91 -3.53 -36.60
N VAL A 45 -0.38 -3.82 -36.54
CA VAL A 45 -1.28 -3.29 -35.50
C VAL A 45 -1.31 -4.27 -34.34
N THR A 46 -0.98 -3.77 -33.16
CA THR A 46 -1.02 -4.49 -31.90
C THR A 46 -2.46 -4.69 -31.41
N PRO A 47 -2.75 -5.68 -30.55
CA PRO A 47 -4.10 -5.91 -30.03
C PRO A 47 -4.72 -4.70 -29.30
N ASN A 48 -3.90 -3.81 -28.74
CA ASN A 48 -4.36 -2.57 -28.11
C ASN A 48 -4.48 -1.38 -29.09
N GLY A 49 -4.38 -1.63 -30.40
CA GLY A 49 -4.64 -0.66 -31.47
C GLY A 49 -3.46 0.24 -31.85
N TYR A 50 -2.30 0.08 -31.21
CA TYR A 50 -1.10 0.83 -31.62
C TYR A 50 -0.42 0.19 -32.82
N ILE A 51 0.30 1.02 -33.59
CA ILE A 51 1.11 0.55 -34.70
C ILE A 51 2.55 0.41 -34.26
N THR A 52 3.17 -0.71 -34.60
CA THR A 52 4.57 -1.02 -34.30
C THR A 52 5.35 -1.30 -35.57
N LEU A 53 6.57 -0.78 -35.63
CA LEU A 53 7.49 -0.89 -36.75
C LEU A 53 8.71 -1.73 -36.38
N TYR A 54 9.17 -2.60 -37.28
CA TYR A 54 10.45 -3.29 -37.14
C TYR A 54 11.60 -2.32 -37.49
N LYS A 55 12.35 -1.91 -36.47
CA LYS A 55 13.44 -0.92 -36.54
C LYS A 55 14.60 -1.39 -35.64
N PRO A 56 15.37 -2.41 -36.06
CA PRO A 56 16.54 -2.87 -35.31
C PRO A 56 17.55 -1.74 -35.12
N GLY A 57 18.14 -1.67 -33.92
CA GLY A 57 19.16 -0.67 -33.58
C GLY A 57 18.63 0.74 -33.28
N HIS A 58 17.34 1.00 -33.44
CA HIS A 58 16.78 2.30 -33.05
C HIS A 58 16.87 2.48 -31.53
N PRO A 59 17.22 3.67 -30.99
CA PRO A 59 17.35 3.88 -29.54
C PRO A 59 16.08 3.56 -28.74
N LEU A 60 14.90 3.75 -29.34
CA LEU A 60 13.60 3.40 -28.76
C LEU A 60 13.13 1.97 -29.05
N SER A 61 13.97 1.14 -29.68
CA SER A 61 13.58 -0.23 -30.01
C SER A 61 13.54 -1.09 -28.75
N ASN A 62 12.54 -1.97 -28.69
CA ASN A 62 12.43 -2.96 -27.64
C ASN A 62 13.33 -4.18 -27.92
N LYS A 63 13.33 -5.16 -27.01
CA LYS A 63 14.08 -6.43 -27.16
C LYS A 63 13.74 -7.22 -28.43
N THR A 64 12.60 -6.92 -29.07
CA THR A 64 12.18 -7.55 -30.33
C THR A 64 12.55 -6.73 -31.58
N ASN A 65 13.38 -5.69 -31.42
CA ASN A 65 13.77 -4.75 -32.48
C ASN A 65 12.58 -3.99 -33.08
N CYS A 66 11.54 -3.73 -32.28
CA CYS A 66 10.36 -2.98 -32.69
C CYS A 66 10.22 -1.67 -31.93
N VAL A 67 9.69 -0.65 -32.58
CA VAL A 67 9.37 0.67 -32.01
C VAL A 67 7.90 0.97 -32.29
N PHE A 68 7.19 1.58 -31.34
CA PHE A 68 5.85 2.11 -31.63
C PHE A 68 5.94 3.27 -32.62
N GLU A 69 5.11 3.25 -33.67
CA GLU A 69 5.16 4.21 -34.78
C GLU A 69 5.04 5.66 -34.27
N HIS A 70 4.12 5.96 -33.35
CA HIS A 70 4.01 7.30 -32.76
C HIS A 70 5.31 7.76 -32.08
N ARG A 71 6.07 6.86 -31.44
CA ARG A 71 7.36 7.21 -30.81
C ARG A 71 8.45 7.40 -31.85
N PHE A 72 8.44 6.55 -32.88
CA PHE A 72 9.38 6.65 -34.00
C PHE A 72 9.20 7.96 -34.76
N VAL A 73 7.96 8.36 -35.06
CA VAL A 73 7.65 9.63 -35.75
C VAL A 73 8.08 10.84 -34.93
N MET A 74 7.88 10.82 -33.61
CA MET A 74 8.26 11.94 -32.74
C MET A 74 9.75 12.01 -32.45
N TRP A 75 10.51 10.93 -32.60
CA TRP A 75 11.95 10.92 -32.32
C TRP A 75 12.75 12.00 -33.05
N PRO A 76 12.68 12.15 -34.40
CA PRO A 76 13.43 13.19 -35.11
C PRO A 76 12.93 14.61 -34.80
N ILE A 77 11.69 14.77 -34.35
CA ILE A 77 11.10 16.09 -34.04
C ILE A 77 11.54 16.58 -32.67
N VAL A 78 11.54 15.67 -31.69
CA VAL A 78 11.80 16.00 -30.30
C VAL A 78 13.29 15.83 -29.95
N GLY A 79 13.98 14.94 -30.65
CA GLY A 79 15.39 14.63 -30.38
C GLY A 79 15.61 13.65 -29.22
N PRO A 80 16.88 13.34 -28.92
CA PRO A 80 17.25 12.30 -27.96
C PRO A 80 16.89 12.65 -26.50
N ASP A 81 16.87 13.93 -26.14
CA ASP A 81 16.60 14.37 -24.76
C ASP A 81 15.12 14.39 -24.40
N CYS A 82 14.25 14.10 -25.39
CA CYS A 82 12.82 14.34 -25.29
C CYS A 82 12.52 15.84 -25.06
N ARG A 83 11.28 16.18 -24.68
CA ARG A 83 10.89 17.53 -24.30
C ARG A 83 9.94 17.52 -23.09
N PRO A 84 9.78 18.63 -22.37
CA PRO A 84 8.82 18.72 -21.29
C PRO A 84 7.37 18.44 -21.74
N CYS A 85 6.53 18.07 -20.78
CA CYS A 85 5.10 17.85 -21.00
C CYS A 85 4.43 19.12 -21.57
N GLU A 86 3.71 19.00 -22.67
CA GLU A 86 3.08 20.15 -23.34
C GLU A 86 1.97 20.82 -22.51
N LEU A 87 1.36 20.08 -21.57
CA LEU A 87 0.25 20.60 -20.75
C LEU A 87 0.68 21.18 -19.39
N CYS A 88 1.80 20.73 -18.84
CA CYS A 88 2.21 21.15 -17.49
C CYS A 88 3.70 21.50 -17.38
N SER A 89 4.42 21.47 -18.49
CA SER A 89 5.85 21.77 -18.60
C SER A 89 6.76 20.91 -17.70
N LYS A 90 6.25 19.82 -17.12
CA LYS A 90 7.06 18.89 -16.33
C LYS A 90 8.14 18.27 -17.22
N PRO A 91 9.43 18.31 -16.85
CA PRO A 91 10.50 17.67 -17.61
C PRO A 91 10.20 16.19 -17.84
N GLN A 92 10.34 15.73 -19.08
CA GLN A 92 10.17 14.32 -19.46
C GLN A 92 11.40 13.83 -20.21
N THR A 93 11.61 12.53 -20.15
CA THR A 93 12.57 11.77 -20.95
C THR A 93 11.83 10.72 -21.75
N TRP A 94 12.44 10.10 -22.75
CA TRP A 94 11.78 9.00 -23.47
C TRP A 94 11.36 7.83 -22.58
N ALA A 95 12.01 7.62 -21.43
CA ALA A 95 11.61 6.61 -20.46
C ALA A 95 10.33 6.96 -19.69
N THR A 96 10.01 8.26 -19.54
CA THR A 96 8.90 8.75 -18.70
C THR A 96 7.76 9.38 -19.49
N CYS A 97 8.04 9.85 -20.70
CA CYS A 97 7.08 10.51 -21.55
C CYS A 97 6.05 9.53 -22.14
N HIS A 98 4.87 10.07 -22.36
CA HIS A 98 3.85 9.48 -23.20
C HIS A 98 3.76 10.32 -24.47
N VAL A 99 3.91 9.67 -25.62
CA VAL A 99 3.53 10.28 -26.89
C VAL A 99 2.04 10.06 -27.05
N ASP A 100 1.31 11.16 -27.00
CA ASP A 100 -0.13 11.19 -26.96
C ASP A 100 -0.74 11.51 -28.32
N HIS A 101 -1.84 10.85 -28.67
CA HIS A 101 -2.69 11.15 -29.82
C HIS A 101 -3.74 12.18 -29.42
N ILE A 102 -3.70 13.36 -30.05
CA ILE A 102 -4.62 14.47 -29.74
C ILE A 102 -6.07 14.09 -30.03
N ASP A 103 -6.31 13.34 -31.11
CA ASP A 103 -7.63 12.84 -31.53
C ASP A 103 -8.07 11.51 -30.88
N ASP A 104 -7.30 10.98 -29.93
CA ASP A 104 -7.50 9.67 -29.30
C ASP A 104 -7.49 8.46 -30.28
N ASN A 105 -7.10 8.66 -31.55
CA ASN A 105 -6.96 7.60 -32.54
C ASN A 105 -5.51 7.09 -32.60
N ARG A 106 -5.26 5.93 -31.99
CA ARG A 106 -3.93 5.29 -31.90
C ARG A 106 -3.26 4.96 -33.24
N GLN A 107 -4.02 4.99 -34.34
CA GLN A 107 -3.52 4.73 -35.70
C GLN A 107 -3.21 6.02 -36.48
N ASN A 108 -3.68 7.18 -36.03
CA ASN A 108 -3.34 8.47 -36.62
C ASN A 108 -2.00 8.99 -36.09
N ASN A 109 -0.90 8.47 -36.66
CA ASN A 109 0.47 8.83 -36.24
C ASN A 109 1.03 10.04 -36.99
N SER A 110 0.18 10.94 -37.51
CA SER A 110 0.63 12.21 -38.09
C SER A 110 1.40 13.02 -37.03
N PRO A 111 2.58 13.60 -37.33
CA PRO A 111 3.32 14.46 -36.40
C PRO A 111 2.47 15.55 -35.72
N THR A 112 1.52 16.13 -36.45
CA THR A 112 0.63 17.18 -35.96
C THR A 112 -0.43 16.69 -34.99
N ASN A 113 -0.74 15.40 -35.01
CA ASN A 113 -1.67 14.75 -34.08
C ASN A 113 -0.95 14.19 -32.84
N LEU A 114 0.37 14.30 -32.77
CA LEU A 114 1.17 13.74 -31.69
C LEU A 114 1.74 14.84 -30.81
N ARG A 115 1.72 14.61 -29.50
CA ARG A 115 2.33 15.51 -28.51
C ARG A 115 3.01 14.74 -27.40
N ILE A 116 3.92 15.41 -26.69
CA ILE A 116 4.63 14.82 -25.55
C ILE A 116 3.94 15.21 -24.24
N LEU A 117 3.41 14.23 -23.51
CA LEU A 117 2.78 14.42 -22.21
C LEU A 117 3.49 13.62 -21.11
N CYS A 118 3.37 14.09 -19.88
CA CYS A 118 3.63 13.24 -18.72
C CYS A 118 2.46 12.27 -18.49
N ARG A 119 2.73 11.14 -17.82
CA ARG A 119 1.70 10.14 -17.46
C ARG A 119 0.47 10.76 -16.81
N GLY A 120 0.66 11.72 -15.90
CA GLY A 120 -0.44 12.38 -15.18
C GLY A 120 -1.38 13.13 -16.11
N CYS A 121 -0.84 13.96 -17.01
CA CYS A 121 -1.62 14.69 -17.99
C CYS A 121 -2.25 13.75 -19.03
N ASN A 122 -1.50 12.75 -19.51
CA ASN A 122 -1.99 11.76 -20.47
C ASN A 122 -3.20 10.99 -19.94
N VAL A 123 -3.16 10.55 -18.68
CA VAL A 123 -4.28 9.85 -18.04
C VAL A 123 -5.43 10.82 -17.78
N LYS A 124 -5.16 12.03 -17.29
CA LYS A 124 -6.19 12.99 -16.88
C LYS A 124 -6.88 13.73 -18.04
N ARG A 125 -6.33 13.74 -19.26
CA ARG A 125 -6.91 14.50 -20.39
C ARG A 125 -8.36 14.13 -20.70
N GLY A 126 -8.74 12.87 -20.46
CA GLY A 126 -10.09 12.36 -20.71
C GLY A 126 -11.00 12.42 -19.49
N PHE A 127 -10.52 12.90 -18.33
CA PHE A 127 -11.32 13.03 -17.13
C PHE A 127 -12.15 14.30 -17.24
N ARG A 128 -13.44 14.13 -17.52
CA ARG A 128 -14.43 15.20 -17.40
C ARG A 128 -15.25 14.98 -16.11
N PRO A 129 -15.93 15.99 -15.55
CA PRO A 129 -16.83 15.76 -14.41
C PRO A 129 -17.81 14.61 -14.66
N GLU A 130 -18.33 14.47 -15.87
CA GLU A 130 -19.23 13.40 -16.31
C GLU A 130 -18.61 12.00 -16.14
N SER A 131 -17.27 11.88 -16.28
CA SER A 131 -16.55 10.62 -16.02
C SER A 131 -16.64 10.15 -14.56
N HIS A 132 -17.08 11.02 -13.65
CA HIS A 132 -17.28 10.74 -12.23
C HIS A 132 -18.75 10.52 -11.84
N GLU A 133 -19.71 10.72 -12.76
CA GLU A 133 -21.14 10.59 -12.47
C GLU A 133 -21.49 9.23 -11.88
N PHE A 134 -20.95 8.15 -12.46
CA PHE A 134 -21.20 6.78 -11.99
C PHE A 134 -20.27 6.31 -10.87
N ARG A 135 -19.27 7.12 -10.47
CA ARG A 135 -18.30 6.72 -9.43
C ARG A 135 -18.79 6.97 -8.00
N SER A 136 -19.88 7.71 -7.85
CA SER A 136 -20.45 8.10 -6.57
C SER A 136 -21.93 7.69 -6.54
N LYS A 137 -22.40 7.18 -5.39
CA LYS A 137 -23.83 6.83 -5.20
C LYS A 137 -24.77 8.01 -5.44
N VAL A 138 -24.27 9.24 -5.33
CA VAL A 138 -25.06 10.47 -5.41
C VAL A 138 -24.87 11.23 -6.73
N GLY A 139 -24.08 10.70 -7.68
CA GLY A 139 -23.82 11.37 -8.94
C GLY A 139 -22.97 12.64 -8.83
N LEU A 140 -23.13 13.51 -9.83
CA LEU A 140 -22.65 14.90 -9.81
C LEU A 140 -23.66 15.79 -9.09
N ILE A 141 -23.16 16.91 -8.59
CA ILE A 141 -23.95 17.93 -7.88
C ILE A 141 -24.08 19.11 -8.82
N GLU A 142 -25.32 19.56 -9.03
CA GLU A 142 -25.65 20.65 -9.93
C GLU A 142 -26.07 21.89 -9.16
N PHE A 143 -25.41 23.01 -9.44
CA PHE A 143 -25.79 24.30 -8.88
C PHE A 143 -25.42 25.41 -9.87
N GLU A 144 -26.35 26.34 -10.12
CA GLU A 144 -26.19 27.45 -11.09
C GLU A 144 -25.76 27.00 -12.50
N GLY A 145 -26.30 25.87 -12.99
CA GLY A 145 -25.97 25.31 -14.32
C GLY A 145 -24.58 24.67 -14.42
N LYS A 146 -23.81 24.62 -13.32
CA LYS A 146 -22.54 23.90 -13.23
C LYS A 146 -22.76 22.53 -12.59
N ARG A 147 -22.28 21.46 -13.24
CA ARG A 147 -22.26 20.09 -12.72
C ARG A 147 -20.84 19.70 -12.33
N ASP A 148 -20.62 19.33 -11.07
CA ASP A 148 -19.29 18.95 -10.61
C ASP A 148 -19.33 17.92 -9.48
N THR A 149 -18.19 17.32 -9.17
CA THR A 149 -18.04 16.38 -8.05
C THR A 149 -18.12 17.09 -6.71
N SER A 150 -18.55 16.40 -5.67
CA SER A 150 -18.57 16.97 -4.31
C SER A 150 -17.19 17.45 -3.84
N THR A 151 -16.11 16.80 -4.27
CA THR A 151 -14.73 17.19 -3.96
C THR A 151 -14.34 18.50 -4.64
N ASN A 152 -14.73 18.73 -5.88
CA ASN A 152 -14.47 20.00 -6.56
C ASN A 152 -15.35 21.13 -6.03
N TRP A 153 -16.63 20.86 -5.76
CA TRP A 153 -17.50 21.84 -5.11
C TRP A 153 -16.97 22.29 -3.76
N ALA A 154 -16.37 21.39 -2.97
CA ALA A 154 -15.71 21.75 -1.71
C ALA A 154 -14.46 22.64 -1.87
N ARG A 155 -13.99 22.89 -3.09
CA ARG A 155 -12.93 23.87 -3.39
C ARG A 155 -13.49 25.23 -3.81
N ASP A 156 -14.79 25.35 -4.07
CA ASP A 156 -15.44 26.63 -4.33
C ASP A 156 -15.39 27.47 -3.04
N PRO A 157 -14.89 28.73 -3.08
CA PRO A 157 -14.80 29.57 -1.89
C PRO A 157 -16.11 29.81 -1.15
N ARG A 158 -17.26 29.65 -1.82
CA ARG A 158 -18.59 29.81 -1.23
C ARG A 158 -19.00 28.62 -0.36
N VAL A 159 -18.42 27.45 -0.60
CA VAL A 159 -18.80 26.18 0.04
C VAL A 159 -17.97 25.96 1.31
N LYS A 160 -18.63 26.01 2.48
CA LYS A 160 -17.97 25.90 3.80
C LYS A 160 -17.87 24.47 4.34
N VAL A 161 -18.20 23.46 3.53
CA VAL A 161 -18.26 22.05 3.93
C VAL A 161 -17.36 21.18 3.07
N SER A 162 -16.88 20.07 3.63
CA SER A 162 -16.00 19.15 2.90
C SER A 162 -16.78 18.34 1.86
N GLY A 163 -16.09 17.85 0.82
CA GLY A 163 -16.71 17.01 -0.21
C GLY A 163 -17.37 15.74 0.33
N ASN A 164 -16.87 15.20 1.45
CA ASN A 164 -17.51 14.07 2.11
C ASN A 164 -18.82 14.48 2.81
N THR A 165 -18.86 15.64 3.47
CA THR A 165 -20.10 16.17 4.07
C THR A 165 -21.17 16.38 3.00
N ILE A 166 -20.82 17.02 1.89
CA ILE A 166 -21.75 17.25 0.77
C ILE A 166 -22.32 15.92 0.25
N ARG A 167 -21.45 14.91 0.06
CA ARG A 167 -21.85 13.58 -0.40
C ARG A 167 -22.81 12.89 0.59
N LEU A 168 -22.55 12.98 1.89
CA LEU A 168 -23.41 12.41 2.93
C LEU A 168 -24.77 13.10 2.97
N ARG A 169 -24.80 14.43 2.82
CA ARG A 169 -26.05 15.22 2.74
C ARG A 169 -26.92 14.79 1.56
N LYS A 170 -26.32 14.67 0.37
CA LYS A 170 -26.99 14.14 -0.82
C LYS A 170 -27.50 12.72 -0.61
N ALA A 171 -26.71 11.84 0.01
CA ALA A 171 -27.11 10.47 0.30
C ALA A 171 -28.26 10.39 1.32
N ALA A 172 -28.41 11.40 2.17
CA ALA A 172 -29.53 11.57 3.09
C ALA A 172 -30.77 12.23 2.44
N GLY A 173 -30.71 12.54 1.14
CA GLY A 173 -31.85 13.09 0.39
C GLY A 173 -31.91 14.62 0.32
N MET A 174 -30.89 15.35 0.77
CA MET A 174 -30.85 16.81 0.60
C MET A 174 -30.76 17.20 -0.88
N THR A 175 -31.28 18.39 -1.20
CA THR A 175 -31.10 19.01 -2.52
C THR A 175 -29.63 19.39 -2.75
N ASP A 176 -29.25 19.69 -4.00
CA ASP A 176 -27.87 20.10 -4.32
C ASP A 176 -27.48 21.40 -3.60
N ALA A 177 -28.36 22.39 -3.60
CA ALA A 177 -28.12 23.66 -2.92
C ALA A 177 -27.97 23.48 -1.40
N GLU A 178 -28.85 22.72 -0.75
CA GLU A 178 -28.74 22.42 0.69
C GLU A 178 -27.46 21.64 1.01
N ALA A 179 -27.13 20.65 0.19
CA ALA A 179 -25.93 19.86 0.39
C ALA A 179 -24.66 20.73 0.39
N LEU A 180 -24.62 21.76 -0.48
CA LEU A 180 -23.51 22.71 -0.60
C LEU A 180 -23.49 23.77 0.50
N PHE A 181 -24.64 24.38 0.83
CA PHE A 181 -24.66 25.63 1.59
C PHE A 181 -25.26 25.53 2.99
N SER A 182 -25.92 24.43 3.35
CA SER A 182 -26.44 24.27 4.72
C SER A 182 -25.30 24.33 5.75
N GLU A 183 -25.59 24.89 6.91
CA GLU A 183 -24.63 25.00 7.99
C GLU A 183 -24.09 23.63 8.42
N LYS A 184 -22.80 23.59 8.72
CA LYS A 184 -22.15 22.37 9.20
C LYS A 184 -22.60 22.12 10.63
N VAL A 185 -23.55 21.22 10.82
CA VAL A 185 -23.89 20.70 12.15
C VAL A 185 -22.71 19.88 12.66
N THR A 186 -21.77 20.52 13.34
CA THR A 186 -20.74 19.83 14.11
C THR A 186 -21.40 19.36 15.41
N HIS A 187 -21.37 18.06 15.69
CA HIS A 187 -21.56 17.61 17.07
C HIS A 187 -20.42 18.22 17.90
N ASN A 188 -20.71 19.34 18.55
CA ASN A 188 -19.75 20.05 19.37
C ASN A 188 -19.36 19.13 20.55
N GLY A 189 -18.07 18.78 20.62
CA GLY A 189 -17.33 18.64 21.88
C GLY A 189 -17.61 17.45 22.81
N ARG A 190 -18.65 16.63 22.63
CA ARG A 190 -18.79 15.41 23.45
C ARG A 190 -17.88 14.32 22.91
N ARG A 191 -16.59 14.36 23.28
CA ARG A 191 -15.74 13.15 23.21
C ARG A 191 -16.51 12.06 23.94
N LYS A 192 -16.84 10.96 23.24
CA LYS A 192 -17.40 9.77 23.89
C LYS A 192 -16.46 9.43 25.05
N ALA A 193 -16.99 9.39 26.28
CA ALA A 193 -16.17 9.05 27.43
C ALA A 193 -15.44 7.73 27.12
N PRO A 194 -14.12 7.65 27.35
CA PRO A 194 -13.40 6.40 27.13
C PRO A 194 -14.13 5.30 27.91
N ALA A 195 -14.30 4.13 27.28
CA ALA A 195 -14.93 3.00 27.95
C ALA A 195 -14.21 2.73 29.28
N PRO A 196 -14.94 2.39 30.36
CA PRO A 196 -14.31 2.10 31.64
C PRO A 196 -13.29 0.98 31.45
N ARG A 197 -12.08 1.20 31.97
CA ARG A 197 -10.97 0.25 31.84
C ARG A 197 -11.33 -0.99 32.65
N LYS A 198 -11.63 -2.11 32.00
CA LYS A 198 -11.82 -3.40 32.68
C LYS A 198 -10.45 -3.85 33.23
N THR A 199 -10.13 -3.52 34.47
CA THR A 199 -8.98 -4.12 35.17
C THR A 199 -9.50 -5.31 35.98
N ASN A 200 -8.97 -6.51 35.72
CA ASN A 200 -9.22 -7.70 36.54
C ASN A 200 -8.92 -7.41 38.03
N HIS A 201 -9.56 -8.16 38.94
CA HIS A 201 -9.32 -8.03 40.38
C HIS A 201 -7.83 -8.25 40.69
N LYS A 202 -7.30 -7.62 41.75
CA LYS A 202 -5.84 -7.55 41.98
C LYS A 202 -5.19 -8.93 42.06
N HIS A 203 -5.88 -9.93 42.62
CA HIS A 203 -5.42 -11.33 42.73
C HIS A 203 -5.53 -12.15 41.43
N GLU A 204 -6.27 -11.66 40.42
CA GLU A 204 -6.43 -12.30 39.10
C GLU A 204 -5.40 -11.78 38.06
N ARG A 205 -4.55 -10.84 38.45
CA ARG A 205 -3.53 -10.29 37.55
C ARG A 205 -2.39 -11.29 37.44
N SER A 206 -1.88 -11.49 36.23
CA SER A 206 -0.80 -12.46 35.94
C SER A 206 0.49 -12.23 36.73
N ASN A 207 0.67 -11.05 37.32
CA ASN A 207 1.81 -10.67 38.16
C ASN A 207 1.53 -10.71 39.67
N ALA A 208 0.31 -11.05 40.11
CA ALA A 208 -0.03 -11.18 41.52
C ALA A 208 0.24 -12.61 42.02
N VAL A 209 0.80 -12.73 43.22
CA VAL A 209 0.91 -14.02 43.92
C VAL A 209 -0.38 -14.22 44.70
N ALA A 210 -1.27 -15.06 44.18
CA ALA A 210 -2.48 -15.51 44.86
C ALA A 210 -2.11 -16.58 45.89
N ILE A 211 -2.59 -16.41 47.11
CA ILE A 211 -2.30 -17.29 48.25
C ILE A 211 -3.65 -17.71 48.83
N THR A 212 -3.85 -19.02 48.95
CA THR A 212 -5.09 -19.61 49.47
C THR A 212 -4.84 -20.18 50.86
N ILE A 213 -5.58 -19.72 51.85
CA ILE A 213 -5.54 -20.21 53.24
C ILE A 213 -6.98 -20.49 53.66
N GLU A 214 -7.25 -21.70 54.15
CA GLU A 214 -8.58 -22.13 54.62
C GLU A 214 -9.73 -21.81 53.64
N GLY A 215 -9.47 -21.96 52.34
CA GLY A 215 -10.45 -21.72 51.28
C GLY A 215 -10.61 -20.26 50.85
N VAL A 216 -9.94 -19.32 51.52
CA VAL A 216 -9.93 -17.89 51.14
C VAL A 216 -8.69 -17.61 50.29
N THR A 217 -8.90 -17.14 49.06
CA THR A 217 -7.81 -16.78 48.14
C THR A 217 -7.69 -15.26 48.05
N MET A 218 -6.54 -14.72 48.47
CA MET A 218 -6.22 -13.30 48.38
C MET A 218 -4.81 -13.11 47.82
N SER A 219 -4.50 -11.92 47.31
CA SER A 219 -3.13 -11.59 46.91
C SER A 219 -2.24 -11.38 48.14
N ALA A 220 -0.93 -11.59 48.00
CA ALA A 220 0.04 -11.30 49.06
C ALA A 220 -0.08 -9.87 49.64
N ALA A 221 -0.49 -8.90 48.82
CA ALA A 221 -0.72 -7.52 49.22
C ALA A 221 -1.97 -7.31 50.08
N GLU A 222 -2.99 -8.15 49.87
CA GLU A 222 -4.23 -8.13 50.65
C GLU A 222 -4.01 -8.89 51.96
N TRP A 223 -3.32 -10.04 51.91
CA TRP A 223 -2.90 -10.76 53.11
C TRP A 223 -2.02 -9.92 54.03
N SER A 224 -1.05 -9.15 53.49
CA SER A 224 -0.19 -8.28 54.33
C SER A 224 -0.92 -7.17 55.08
N ARG A 225 -2.20 -6.93 54.78
CA ARG A 225 -3.05 -5.91 55.45
C ARG A 225 -4.10 -6.54 56.35
N THR A 226 -4.18 -7.86 56.37
CA THR A 226 -5.12 -8.60 57.22
C THR A 226 -4.59 -8.56 58.65
N ASP A 227 -5.51 -8.44 59.61
CA ASP A 227 -5.15 -8.37 61.02
C ASP A 227 -4.46 -9.67 61.48
N GLY A 228 -3.40 -9.54 62.28
CA GLY A 228 -2.57 -10.68 62.72
C GLY A 228 -1.39 -11.06 61.80
N VAL A 229 -1.24 -10.46 60.62
CA VAL A 229 -0.07 -10.69 59.75
C VAL A 229 1.09 -9.78 60.15
N VAL A 230 2.25 -10.39 60.41
CA VAL A 230 3.42 -9.68 60.98
C VAL A 230 4.52 -9.35 59.94
N VAL A 231 4.27 -9.64 58.66
CA VAL A 231 5.26 -9.45 57.59
C VAL A 231 4.71 -8.69 56.38
N THR A 232 5.62 -8.02 55.66
CA THR A 232 5.28 -7.22 54.48
C THR A 232 4.93 -8.06 53.26
N GLU A 233 4.18 -7.50 52.31
CA GLU A 233 3.84 -8.11 51.01
C GLU A 233 5.05 -8.79 50.34
N ASN A 234 6.19 -8.09 50.27
CA ASN A 234 7.37 -8.61 49.59
C ASN A 234 8.01 -9.79 50.33
N THR A 235 7.93 -9.80 51.67
CA THR A 235 8.38 -10.92 52.49
C THR A 235 7.50 -12.14 52.26
N ILE A 236 6.18 -11.97 52.21
CA ILE A 236 5.21 -13.05 51.95
C ILE A 236 5.48 -13.64 50.56
N ILE A 237 5.62 -12.79 49.52
CA ILE A 237 5.93 -13.22 48.15
C ILE A 237 7.21 -14.07 48.11
N ASN A 238 8.29 -13.60 48.75
CA ASN A 238 9.58 -14.30 48.74
C ASN A 238 9.52 -15.64 49.48
N ARG A 239 8.76 -15.73 50.57
CA ARG A 239 8.58 -16.98 51.33
C ARG A 239 7.79 -18.00 50.54
N VAL A 240 6.63 -17.61 50.01
CA VAL A 240 5.80 -18.51 49.18
C VAL A 240 6.57 -18.99 47.94
N ARG A 241 7.32 -18.10 47.27
CA ARG A 241 8.19 -18.49 46.14
C ARG A 241 9.33 -19.42 46.53
N SER A 242 9.80 -19.32 47.78
CA SER A 242 10.80 -20.22 48.37
C SER A 242 10.18 -21.51 48.91
N GLY A 243 8.89 -21.77 48.66
CA GLY A 243 8.20 -23.01 49.02
C GLY A 243 7.74 -23.08 50.49
N TRP A 244 7.63 -21.95 51.19
CA TRP A 244 7.10 -21.92 52.55
C TRP A 244 5.62 -22.24 52.58
N ASP A 245 5.17 -22.84 53.69
CA ASP A 245 3.74 -22.99 53.96
C ASP A 245 3.05 -21.60 53.99
N PRO A 246 1.89 -21.43 53.34
CA PRO A 246 1.17 -20.16 53.29
C PRO A 246 0.85 -19.52 54.65
N VAL A 247 0.50 -20.32 55.66
CA VAL A 247 0.18 -19.82 57.00
C VAL A 247 1.46 -19.38 57.69
N GLU A 248 2.49 -20.24 57.69
CA GLU A 248 3.80 -19.90 58.27
C GLU A 248 4.43 -18.68 57.62
N ALA A 249 4.22 -18.52 56.31
CA ALA A 249 4.73 -17.38 55.54
C ALA A 249 4.18 -16.03 56.04
N LEU A 250 2.98 -16.01 56.64
CA LEU A 250 2.31 -14.81 57.16
C LEU A 250 2.61 -14.54 58.63
N ILE A 251 2.66 -15.58 59.46
CA ILE A 251 2.74 -15.42 60.93
C ILE A 251 4.16 -15.43 61.46
N THR A 252 5.13 -15.98 60.72
CA THR A 252 6.52 -16.05 61.20
C THR A 252 7.17 -14.67 61.12
N PRO A 253 7.65 -14.06 62.22
CA PRO A 253 8.32 -12.76 62.16
C PRO A 253 9.56 -12.80 61.28
N GLY A 254 9.83 -11.72 60.55
CA GLY A 254 11.10 -11.59 59.83
C GLY A 254 12.27 -11.47 60.81
N ARG A 255 13.42 -12.08 60.50
CA ARG A 255 14.65 -11.88 61.28
C ARG A 255 14.99 -10.39 61.28
N GLN A 256 14.97 -9.75 62.45
CA GLN A 256 15.45 -8.37 62.55
C GLN A 256 16.91 -8.33 62.11
N ARG A 257 17.22 -7.57 61.06
CA ARG A 257 18.62 -7.27 60.75
C ARG A 257 19.16 -6.40 61.89
N PRO A 258 20.37 -6.68 62.41
CA PRO A 258 20.99 -5.77 63.37
C PRO A 258 21.01 -4.37 62.76
N ILE A 259 20.69 -3.36 63.56
CA ILE A 259 20.59 -1.96 63.14
C ILE A 259 21.92 -1.60 62.47
N ALA A 260 21.90 -1.37 61.15
CA ALA A 260 23.11 -1.04 60.42
C ALA A 260 23.73 0.24 60.99
N ASP A 261 25.01 0.15 61.34
CA ASP A 261 25.87 1.22 61.83
C ASP A 261 25.62 2.51 61.03
N GLU A 262 25.47 3.63 61.74
CA GLU A 262 25.10 4.92 61.16
C GLU A 262 26.12 5.38 60.11
N ALA A 263 27.38 4.94 60.26
CA ALA A 263 28.45 5.10 59.28
C ALA A 263 28.11 4.46 57.92
N ILE A 264 27.50 3.27 57.92
CA ILE A 264 27.09 2.57 56.68
C ILE A 264 25.94 3.31 56.01
N LYS A 265 24.96 3.82 56.78
CA LYS A 265 23.87 4.63 56.20
C LYS A 265 24.37 5.93 55.58
N ALA A 266 25.37 6.57 56.18
CA ALA A 266 25.98 7.79 55.66
C ALA A 266 26.68 7.56 54.31
N THR A 267 27.43 6.46 54.17
CA THR A 267 28.11 6.11 52.91
C THR A 267 27.11 5.83 51.77
N TYR A 268 26.02 5.11 52.04
CA TYR A 268 24.96 4.90 51.03
C TYR A 268 24.29 6.22 50.60
N ARG A 269 24.02 7.15 51.53
CA ARG A 269 23.44 8.46 51.21
C ARG A 269 24.38 9.31 50.34
N ALA A 270 25.67 9.31 50.63
CA ALA A 270 26.68 10.01 49.83
C ALA A 270 26.74 9.45 48.40
N LYS A 271 26.84 8.12 48.27
CA LYS A 271 26.90 7.43 46.96
C LYS A 271 25.65 7.67 46.11
N THR A 272 24.48 7.73 46.75
CA THR A 272 23.20 8.03 46.09
C THR A 272 23.13 9.49 45.61
N ARG A 273 23.71 10.43 46.35
CA ARG A 273 23.81 11.84 45.92
C ARG A 273 24.72 12.01 44.71
N GLU A 274 25.85 11.30 44.65
CA GLU A 274 26.76 11.33 43.50
C GLU A 274 26.11 10.74 42.25
N LEU A 275 25.44 9.60 42.36
CA LEU A 275 24.71 8.98 41.24
C LEU A 275 23.63 9.89 40.67
N LYS A 276 22.90 10.64 41.52
CA LYS A 276 21.91 11.62 41.09
C LYS A 276 22.54 12.84 40.41
N LYS A 277 23.76 13.24 40.78
CA LYS A 277 24.49 14.29 40.08
C LYS A 277 24.96 13.85 38.69
N GLY A 278 25.36 12.58 38.53
CA GLY A 278 25.83 12.04 37.25
C GLY A 278 24.73 11.79 36.20
N GLN A 279 23.46 11.70 36.59
CA GLN A 279 22.30 11.55 35.68
C GLN A 279 21.69 12.88 35.21
N ALA A 280 22.16 14.01 35.75
CA ALA A 280 21.70 15.35 35.40
C ALA A 280 22.68 16.10 34.46
N ALA A 281 23.66 15.39 33.89
CA ALA A 281 24.64 15.89 32.92
C ALA A 281 24.37 15.28 31.53
#